data_AF-A0A2G5TYQ1-F1
#
_entry.id   AF-A0A2G5TYQ1-F1
#
_cell.length_a   1.000
_cell.length_b   1.000
_cell.length_c   1.000
_cell.angle_alpha   90.00
_cell.angle_beta   90.00
_cell.angle_gamma   90.00
#
_symmetry.space_group_name_H-M   'P 1'
#
loop_
_entity.id
_entity.type
_entity.pdbx_description
1 polymer ?
#
loop_
_entity_poly.entity_id
_entity_poly.type
_entity_poly.pdbx_seq_one_letter_code
_entity_poly.pdbx_strand_id
1 'polypeptide(L)'
;MSSNIENFTEITEKSTAEPIYDTNWCHMPAEIKLKCIGKMEINERLSLRCTANAERSLVDSQKIEFYRGCFEGDDEEFRVFLNRNHRNYSKRSDDKNQFFEWINYIKKVGVFEKLVISFEDSLVDYEQFITNDGLFTAKNVKFSYCDFDNMIAVLRKLKDGVESIEINLTFTAFDELAEIYEIPQVSP
;
A
#
# COMPACT_ATOMS: atom_id res chain seq x y z
N MET A 1 59.29 -32.04 14.77
CA MET A 1 59.07 -30.61 15.03
C MET A 1 59.73 -29.81 13.92
N SER A 2 58.94 -29.19 13.04
CA SER A 2 59.20 -27.85 12.49
C SER A 2 57.96 -27.43 11.71
N SER A 3 57.29 -26.41 12.24
CA SER A 3 56.23 -25.61 11.62
C SER A 3 56.72 -24.98 10.30
N ASN A 4 55.93 -24.96 9.22
CA ASN A 4 54.75 -24.12 8.92
C ASN A 4 55.15 -22.70 8.46
N ILE A 5 54.35 -22.14 7.55
CA ILE A 5 54.25 -20.70 7.19
C ILE A 5 55.13 -20.24 6.01
N GLU A 6 54.83 -20.64 4.76
CA GLU A 6 55.15 -19.77 3.61
C GLU A 6 54.00 -19.65 2.58
N ASN A 7 53.02 -20.57 2.55
CA ASN A 7 51.95 -20.53 1.55
C ASN A 7 50.60 -19.94 2.02
N PHE A 8 50.51 -19.38 3.24
CA PHE A 8 49.29 -18.74 3.72
C PHE A 8 49.23 -17.23 3.45
N THR A 9 50.33 -16.63 3.02
CA THR A 9 50.42 -15.17 2.85
C THR A 9 49.96 -14.66 1.49
N GLU A 10 49.86 -15.51 0.46
CA GLU A 10 49.59 -15.06 -0.91
C GLU A 10 48.12 -15.19 -1.35
N ILE A 11 47.27 -15.86 -0.56
CA ILE A 11 45.85 -16.09 -0.90
C ILE A 11 44.91 -15.07 -0.21
N THR A 12 45.44 -14.26 0.71
CA THR A 12 44.62 -13.34 1.54
C THR A 12 44.52 -11.92 0.99
N GLU A 13 45.03 -11.63 -0.21
CA GLU A 13 44.98 -10.29 -0.83
C GLU A 13 43.83 -10.07 -1.82
N LYS A 14 42.94 -11.06 -2.00
CA LYS A 14 41.66 -10.88 -2.71
C LYS A 14 40.44 -10.97 -1.79
N SER A 15 40.61 -10.67 -0.50
CA SER A 15 39.48 -10.17 0.26
C SER A 15 39.19 -8.76 -0.27
N THR A 16 38.16 -8.64 -1.10
CA THR A 16 37.55 -7.35 -1.40
C THR A 16 37.11 -6.76 -0.07
N ALA A 17 38.00 -6.01 0.58
CA ALA A 17 37.73 -5.37 1.85
C ALA A 17 36.53 -4.45 1.62
N GLU A 18 35.36 -4.88 2.11
CA GLU A 18 34.19 -4.03 2.10
C GLU A 18 34.57 -2.72 2.79
N PRO A 19 34.29 -1.57 2.17
CA PRO A 19 34.62 -0.29 2.79
C PRO A 19 33.98 -0.23 4.18
N ILE A 20 34.82 -0.05 5.20
CA ILE A 20 34.36 0.15 6.57
C ILE A 20 33.81 1.58 6.64
N TYR A 21 32.49 1.69 6.62
CA TYR A 21 31.82 2.97 6.83
C TYR A 21 31.70 3.23 8.33
N ASP A 22 32.20 4.38 8.80
CA ASP A 22 32.10 4.80 10.21
C ASP A 22 30.64 5.00 10.67
N THR A 23 29.70 5.12 9.72
CA THR A 23 28.27 5.28 10.00
C THR A 23 27.45 4.22 9.25
N ASN A 24 26.66 3.46 10.00
CA ASN A 24 25.68 2.52 9.46
C ASN A 24 24.30 3.19 9.35
N TRP A 25 23.32 2.48 8.78
CA TRP A 25 21.94 2.96 8.69
C TRP A 25 21.37 3.42 10.04
N CYS A 26 21.64 2.70 11.13
CA CYS A 26 21.13 3.02 12.47
C CYS A 26 21.64 4.37 13.00
N HIS A 27 22.84 4.80 12.59
CA HIS A 27 23.42 6.09 12.97
C HIS A 27 22.96 7.25 12.07
N MET A 28 22.26 6.97 10.97
CA MET A 28 21.77 8.03 10.08
C MET A 28 20.63 8.83 10.73
N PRO A 29 20.66 10.18 10.65
CA PRO A 29 19.56 11.02 11.11
C PRO A 29 18.25 10.67 10.40
N ALA A 30 17.12 10.78 11.12
CA ALA A 30 15.79 10.46 10.60
C ALA A 30 15.48 11.23 9.30
N GLU A 31 15.88 12.50 9.18
CA GLU A 31 15.66 13.31 7.98
C GLU A 31 16.31 12.69 6.73
N ILE A 32 17.53 12.15 6.86
CA ILE A 32 18.23 11.51 5.75
C ILE A 32 17.57 10.17 5.41
N LYS A 33 17.17 9.39 6.41
CA LYS A 33 16.41 8.15 6.20
C LYS A 33 15.11 8.41 5.45
N LEU A 34 14.37 9.46 5.82
CA LEU A 34 13.13 9.85 5.14
C LEU A 34 13.38 10.22 3.67
N LYS A 35 14.47 10.94 3.37
CA LYS A 35 14.87 11.21 1.97
C LYS A 35 15.14 9.92 1.18
N CYS A 36 15.78 8.93 1.81
CA CYS A 36 16.02 7.62 1.19
C CYS A 36 14.71 6.84 1.00
N ILE A 37 13.87 6.75 2.04
CA ILE A 37 12.55 6.09 2.01
C ILE A 37 11.66 6.70 0.94
N GLY A 38 11.69 8.03 0.75
CA GLY A 38 10.97 8.73 -0.30
C GLY A 38 11.24 8.17 -1.70
N LYS A 39 12.49 7.73 -1.95
CA LYS A 39 12.94 7.15 -3.23
C LYS A 39 12.65 5.66 -3.37
N MET A 40 12.35 4.95 -2.28
CA MET A 40 12.06 3.52 -2.31
C MET A 40 10.72 3.21 -2.99
N GLU A 41 10.68 2.07 -3.66
CA GLU A 41 9.47 1.44 -4.15
C GLU A 41 8.72 0.69 -3.04
N ILE A 42 7.50 0.26 -3.33
CA ILE A 42 6.59 -0.27 -2.31
C ILE A 42 7.12 -1.54 -1.62
N ASN A 43 7.70 -2.46 -2.38
CA ASN A 43 8.29 -3.68 -1.82
C ASN A 43 9.49 -3.37 -0.92
N GLU A 44 10.32 -2.41 -1.31
CA GLU A 44 11.49 -2.00 -0.53
C GLU A 44 11.05 -1.36 0.80
N ARG A 45 10.03 -0.49 0.75
CA ARG A 45 9.43 0.11 1.95
C ARG A 45 8.86 -0.95 2.88
N LEU A 46 8.17 -1.94 2.34
CA LEU A 46 7.57 -3.02 3.14
C LEU A 46 8.63 -3.92 3.77
N SER A 47 9.69 -4.26 3.05
CA SER A 47 10.83 -4.96 3.62
C SER A 47 11.45 -4.16 4.76
N LEU A 48 11.71 -2.86 4.55
CA LEU A 48 12.27 -1.97 5.59
C LEU A 48 11.35 -1.87 6.82
N ARG A 49 10.04 -1.77 6.61
CA ARG A 49 9.01 -1.72 7.67
C ARG A 49 9.02 -2.94 8.59
N CYS A 50 9.51 -4.08 8.12
CA CYS A 50 9.62 -5.31 8.88
C CYS A 50 10.92 -5.45 9.69
N THR A 51 11.89 -4.55 9.52
CA THR A 51 13.22 -4.67 10.15
C THR A 51 13.28 -4.20 11.60
N ALA A 52 12.63 -3.08 11.94
CA ALA A 52 12.61 -2.53 13.29
C ALA A 52 11.44 -1.55 13.48
N ASN A 53 11.00 -1.35 14.73
CA ASN A 53 9.91 -0.44 15.07
C ASN A 53 10.19 1.02 14.64
N ALA A 54 11.42 1.50 14.83
CA ALA A 54 11.79 2.85 14.41
C ALA A 54 11.68 3.04 12.89
N GLU A 55 12.11 2.05 12.11
CA GLU A 55 12.03 2.09 10.65
C GLU A 55 10.58 1.96 10.17
N ARG A 56 9.78 1.11 10.83
CA ARG A 56 8.33 1.04 10.61
C ARG A 56 7.66 2.41 10.80
N SER A 57 7.97 3.11 11.88
CA SER A 57 7.44 4.45 12.13
C SER A 57 7.84 5.46 11.06
N LEU A 58 9.09 5.43 10.59
CA LEU A 58 9.55 6.31 9.51
C LEU A 58 8.87 6.00 8.17
N VAL A 59 8.79 4.73 7.79
CA VAL A 59 8.09 4.30 6.57
C VAL A 59 6.62 4.70 6.61
N ASP A 60 5.93 4.41 7.71
CA ASP A 60 4.50 4.72 7.89
C ASP A 60 4.20 6.23 7.93
N SER A 61 5.20 7.08 8.19
CA SER A 61 5.08 8.54 8.17
C SER A 61 5.10 9.13 6.75
N GLN A 62 5.63 8.38 5.78
CA GLN A 62 5.84 8.87 4.41
C GLN A 62 4.68 8.46 3.51
N LYS A 63 4.06 9.45 2.88
CA LYS A 63 3.05 9.21 1.85
C LYS A 63 3.66 8.63 0.58
N ILE A 64 2.82 7.93 -0.19
CA ILE A 64 3.13 7.41 -1.52
C ILE A 64 2.08 7.93 -2.47
N GLU A 65 2.52 8.73 -3.44
CA GLU A 65 1.66 9.20 -4.51
C GLU A 65 1.55 8.11 -5.58
N PHE A 66 0.31 7.77 -5.91
CA PHE A 66 -0.04 6.83 -6.96
C PHE A 66 -0.85 7.57 -8.02
N TYR A 67 -0.48 7.37 -9.29
CA TYR A 67 -1.33 7.79 -10.40
C TYR A 67 -2.62 6.96 -10.43
N ARG A 68 -2.53 5.65 -10.17
CA ARG A 68 -3.70 4.78 -10.10
C ARG A 68 -3.56 3.73 -9.00
N GLY A 69 -4.64 3.51 -8.25
CA GLY A 69 -4.84 2.34 -7.41
C GLY A 69 -6.07 1.57 -7.86
N CYS A 70 -6.01 0.25 -7.86
CA CYS A 70 -7.13 -0.64 -8.12
C CYS A 70 -7.16 -1.72 -7.05
N PHE A 71 -8.28 -1.84 -6.36
CA PHE A 71 -8.54 -2.94 -5.43
C PHE A 71 -9.66 -3.77 -6.02
N GLU A 72 -9.36 -5.04 -6.27
CA GLU A 72 -10.27 -5.99 -6.89
C GLU A 72 -10.35 -7.23 -6.00
N GLY A 73 -11.54 -7.83 -5.90
CA GLY A 73 -11.67 -9.10 -5.22
C GLY A 73 -13.02 -9.75 -5.40
N ASP A 74 -13.00 -11.08 -5.31
CA ASP A 74 -14.15 -11.97 -5.27
C ASP A 74 -13.92 -13.02 -4.17
N ASP A 75 -14.83 -13.99 -4.06
CA ASP A 75 -14.75 -15.11 -3.11
C ASP A 75 -13.48 -15.97 -3.25
N GLU A 76 -12.81 -15.97 -4.40
CA GLU A 76 -11.64 -16.82 -4.68
C GLU A 76 -10.31 -16.08 -4.51
N GLU A 77 -10.24 -14.81 -4.91
CA GLU A 77 -8.98 -14.11 -5.05
C GLU A 77 -9.10 -12.60 -4.85
N PHE A 78 -8.07 -12.03 -4.22
CA PHE A 78 -7.90 -10.60 -4.08
C PHE A 78 -6.69 -10.07 -4.84
N ARG A 79 -6.87 -8.92 -5.50
CA ARG A 79 -5.84 -8.26 -6.30
C ARG A 79 -5.70 -6.79 -5.98
N VAL A 80 -4.46 -6.34 -5.96
CA VAL A 80 -4.10 -4.92 -5.90
C VAL A 80 -3.28 -4.57 -7.12
N PHE A 81 -3.65 -3.49 -7.80
CA PHE A 81 -2.84 -2.88 -8.86
C PHE A 81 -2.53 -1.43 -8.49
N LEU A 82 -1.25 -1.11 -8.39
CA LEU A 82 -0.77 0.24 -8.08
C LEU A 82 0.11 0.73 -9.22
N ASN A 83 -0.11 1.97 -9.64
CA ASN A 83 0.73 2.65 -10.62
C ASN A 83 1.34 3.89 -9.98
N ARG A 84 2.68 3.98 -10.02
CA ARG A 84 3.46 5.12 -9.56
C ARG A 84 4.52 5.45 -10.61
N ASN A 85 4.56 6.69 -11.10
CA ASN A 85 5.59 7.14 -12.06
C ASN A 85 5.77 6.17 -13.25
N HIS A 86 4.66 5.70 -13.83
CA HIS A 86 4.64 4.71 -14.92
C HIS A 86 5.15 3.31 -14.57
N ARG A 87 5.45 3.03 -13.30
CA ARG A 87 5.77 1.69 -12.80
C ARG A 87 4.52 1.04 -12.25
N ASN A 88 4.29 -0.20 -12.66
CA ASN A 88 3.18 -1.01 -12.19
C ASN A 88 3.66 -1.95 -11.10
N TYR A 89 2.86 -2.02 -10.04
CA TYR A 89 2.95 -3.02 -9.01
C TYR A 89 1.64 -3.78 -8.98
N SER A 90 1.71 -5.11 -9.00
CA SER A 90 0.56 -5.96 -8.77
C SER A 90 0.85 -6.93 -7.64
N LYS A 91 -0.18 -7.19 -6.84
CA LYS A 91 -0.15 -8.24 -5.83
C LYS A 91 -1.46 -9.01 -5.87
N ARG A 92 -1.34 -10.33 -5.83
CA ARG A 92 -2.43 -11.29 -5.65
C ARG A 92 -2.32 -11.91 -4.26
N SER A 93 -3.45 -12.21 -3.63
CA SER A 93 -3.55 -13.00 -2.41
C SER A 93 -4.85 -13.81 -2.43
N ASP A 94 -4.75 -15.09 -2.11
CA ASP A 94 -5.88 -15.95 -1.73
C ASP A 94 -6.13 -15.90 -0.21
N ASP A 95 -5.12 -15.51 0.57
CA ASP A 95 -5.26 -15.24 2.00
C ASP A 95 -5.90 -13.87 2.23
N LYS A 96 -7.12 -13.89 2.78
CA LYS A 96 -7.93 -12.72 3.16
C LYS A 96 -7.21 -11.82 4.18
N ASN A 97 -6.64 -12.39 5.24
CA ASN A 97 -5.97 -11.61 6.29
C ASN A 97 -4.74 -10.91 5.74
N GLN A 98 -3.94 -11.63 4.94
CA GLN A 98 -2.78 -11.04 4.29
C GLN A 98 -3.20 -9.89 3.36
N PHE A 99 -4.28 -10.05 2.59
CA PHE A 99 -4.77 -8.99 1.72
C PHE A 99 -5.16 -7.72 2.50
N PHE A 100 -5.90 -7.86 3.61
CA PHE A 100 -6.34 -6.71 4.41
C PHE A 100 -5.21 -6.02 5.17
N GLU A 101 -4.21 -6.76 5.66
CA GLU A 101 -3.00 -6.15 6.23
C GLU A 101 -2.31 -5.22 5.21
N TRP A 102 -2.26 -5.67 3.95
CA TRP A 102 -1.69 -4.89 2.86
C TRP A 102 -2.53 -3.67 2.54
N ILE A 103 -3.84 -3.82 2.35
CA ILE A 103 -4.73 -2.68 2.12
C ILE A 103 -4.65 -1.67 3.25
N ASN A 104 -4.59 -2.10 4.52
CA ASN A 104 -4.51 -1.19 5.65
C ASN A 104 -3.26 -0.33 5.60
N TYR A 105 -2.12 -0.92 5.25
CA TYR A 105 -0.90 -0.16 4.99
C TYR A 105 -1.08 0.82 3.83
N ILE A 106 -1.64 0.36 2.70
CA ILE A 106 -1.85 1.21 1.51
C ILE A 106 -2.84 2.34 1.79
N LYS A 107 -3.93 2.11 2.52
CA LYS A 107 -4.88 3.14 2.98
C LYS A 107 -4.18 4.20 3.82
N LYS A 108 -3.26 3.78 4.68
CA LYS A 108 -2.52 4.67 5.57
C LYS A 108 -1.55 5.57 4.82
N VAL A 109 -0.81 5.06 3.84
CA VAL A 109 0.29 5.81 3.19
C VAL A 109 -0.05 6.31 1.78
N GLY A 110 -1.01 5.69 1.10
CA GLY A 110 -1.36 5.97 -0.29
C GLY A 110 -2.15 7.27 -0.46
N VAL A 111 -1.80 8.01 -1.50
CA VAL A 111 -2.53 9.16 -2.02
C VAL A 111 -2.74 8.92 -3.51
N PHE A 112 -4.00 8.88 -3.95
CA PHE A 112 -4.36 8.42 -5.29
C PHE A 112 -4.88 9.56 -6.16
N GLU A 113 -4.32 9.72 -7.36
CA GLU A 113 -4.95 10.55 -8.39
C GLU A 113 -6.24 9.86 -8.88
N LYS A 114 -6.18 8.55 -9.15
CA LYS A 114 -7.32 7.71 -9.51
C LYS A 114 -7.38 6.44 -8.65
N LEU A 115 -8.50 6.24 -7.96
CA LEU A 115 -8.80 5.04 -7.18
C LEU A 115 -9.93 4.27 -7.85
N VAL A 116 -9.74 2.97 -8.06
CA VAL A 116 -10.76 2.07 -8.61
C VAL A 116 -11.04 0.97 -7.59
N ILE A 117 -12.32 0.71 -7.34
CA ILE A 117 -12.79 -0.33 -6.43
C ILE A 117 -13.72 -1.26 -7.20
N SER A 118 -13.45 -2.56 -7.10
CA SER A 118 -14.21 -3.62 -7.78
C SER A 118 -14.33 -4.85 -6.88
N PHE A 119 -15.38 -4.91 -6.07
CA PHE A 119 -15.66 -6.08 -5.24
C PHE A 119 -17.06 -6.60 -5.57
N GLU A 120 -17.13 -7.78 -6.17
CA GLU A 120 -18.41 -8.41 -6.55
C GLU A 120 -19.17 -8.92 -5.31
N ASP A 121 -18.46 -9.41 -4.30
CA ASP A 121 -19.02 -9.94 -3.04
C ASP A 121 -18.97 -8.92 -1.90
N SER A 122 -19.84 -9.07 -0.90
CA SER A 122 -20.00 -8.09 0.19
C SER A 122 -18.74 -7.89 1.05
N LEU A 123 -18.27 -6.64 1.16
CA LEU A 123 -17.34 -6.07 2.12
C LEU A 123 -17.80 -6.22 3.56
N VAL A 124 -19.08 -6.52 3.80
CA VAL A 124 -19.60 -6.80 5.14
C VAL A 124 -19.02 -8.12 5.67
N ASP A 125 -18.78 -9.12 4.80
CA ASP A 125 -18.02 -10.33 5.16
C ASP A 125 -16.54 -10.02 5.41
N TYR A 126 -16.10 -8.82 5.01
CA TYR A 126 -14.75 -8.30 5.14
C TYR A 126 -14.69 -7.20 6.21
N GLU A 127 -15.21 -7.49 7.41
CA GLU A 127 -15.26 -6.55 8.55
C GLU A 127 -13.95 -5.76 8.73
N GLN A 128 -12.78 -6.39 8.54
CA GLN A 128 -11.47 -5.74 8.66
C GLN A 128 -11.25 -4.58 7.67
N PHE A 129 -11.87 -4.63 6.49
CA PHE A 129 -11.80 -3.56 5.50
C PHE A 129 -12.61 -2.32 5.95
N ILE A 130 -13.75 -2.55 6.61
CA ILE A 130 -14.70 -1.53 7.05
C ILE A 130 -14.34 -0.97 8.44
N THR A 131 -13.89 -1.82 9.36
CA THR A 131 -13.71 -1.47 10.79
C THR A 131 -12.46 -0.65 11.07
N ASN A 132 -11.46 -0.64 10.18
CA ASN A 132 -10.22 0.11 10.42
C ASN A 132 -10.39 1.62 10.14
N ASP A 133 -9.80 2.46 11.02
CA ASP A 133 -9.92 3.92 11.09
C ASP A 133 -9.26 4.69 9.93
N GLY A 134 -8.62 3.98 9.00
CA GLY A 134 -7.93 4.55 7.85
C GLY A 134 -8.91 5.01 6.78
N LEU A 135 -8.83 6.29 6.40
CA LEU A 135 -9.55 6.84 5.25
C LEU A 135 -8.67 6.82 3.99
N PHE A 136 -9.26 6.46 2.85
CA PHE A 136 -8.63 6.60 1.54
C PHE A 136 -8.48 8.08 1.17
N THR A 137 -7.31 8.43 0.64
CA THR A 137 -7.06 9.77 0.08
C THR A 137 -7.02 9.64 -1.44
N ALA A 138 -8.05 10.11 -2.13
CA ALA A 138 -8.14 10.02 -3.59
C ALA A 138 -8.86 11.23 -4.18
N LYS A 139 -8.46 11.66 -5.39
CA LYS A 139 -9.19 12.72 -6.12
C LYS A 139 -10.34 12.15 -6.95
N ASN A 140 -10.06 11.12 -7.74
CA ASN A 140 -11.05 10.53 -8.64
C ASN A 140 -11.32 9.09 -8.22
N VAL A 141 -12.55 8.78 -7.82
CA VAL A 141 -12.95 7.44 -7.37
C VAL A 141 -13.87 6.81 -8.40
N LYS A 142 -13.62 5.56 -8.76
CA LYS A 142 -14.48 4.77 -9.64
C LYS A 142 -14.88 3.46 -8.97
N PHE A 143 -16.18 3.20 -8.97
CA PHE A 143 -16.75 1.91 -8.61
C PHE A 143 -17.10 1.15 -9.88
N SER A 144 -16.62 -0.08 -10.03
CA SER A 144 -16.92 -0.97 -11.17
C SER A 144 -17.32 -2.32 -10.62
N TYR A 145 -18.40 -2.93 -11.12
CA TYR A 145 -18.82 -4.29 -10.70
C TYR A 145 -18.83 -4.43 -9.17
N CYS A 146 -19.34 -3.40 -8.48
CA CYS A 146 -19.31 -3.32 -7.03
C CYS A 146 -20.73 -3.47 -6.51
N ASP A 147 -20.92 -4.30 -5.49
CA ASP A 147 -22.16 -4.32 -4.73
C ASP A 147 -22.43 -2.94 -4.07
N PHE A 148 -23.72 -2.63 -3.82
CA PHE A 148 -24.14 -1.34 -3.28
C PHE A 148 -23.61 -1.12 -1.86
N ASP A 149 -23.67 -2.12 -0.97
CA ASP A 149 -23.17 -2.01 0.40
C ASP A 149 -21.67 -1.73 0.41
N ASN A 150 -20.93 -2.34 -0.52
CA ASN A 150 -19.50 -2.14 -0.67
C ASN A 150 -19.16 -0.70 -1.05
N MET A 151 -19.90 -0.19 -2.02
CA MET A 151 -19.76 1.18 -2.47
C MET A 151 -20.02 2.14 -1.31
N ILE A 152 -21.13 1.97 -0.58
CA ILE A 152 -21.47 2.79 0.59
C ILE A 152 -20.38 2.71 1.67
N ALA A 153 -19.88 1.52 1.98
CA ALA A 153 -18.82 1.32 2.95
C ALA A 153 -17.53 2.06 2.59
N VAL A 154 -17.13 2.03 1.31
CA VAL A 154 -15.95 2.76 0.82
C VAL A 154 -16.19 4.25 0.80
N LEU A 155 -17.36 4.71 0.34
CA LEU A 155 -17.72 6.13 0.27
C LEU A 155 -17.63 6.78 1.67
N ARG A 156 -18.09 6.08 2.71
CA ARG A 156 -17.92 6.48 4.13
C ARG A 156 -16.45 6.52 4.60
N LYS A 157 -15.54 5.94 3.84
CA LYS A 157 -14.09 5.86 4.13
C LYS A 157 -13.24 6.72 3.21
N LEU A 158 -13.83 7.63 2.43
CA LEU A 158 -13.08 8.63 1.67
C LEU A 158 -12.78 9.86 2.55
N LYS A 159 -11.58 10.43 2.40
CA LYS A 159 -11.23 11.74 2.96
C LYS A 159 -11.81 12.87 2.11
N ASP A 160 -11.90 14.05 2.71
CA ASP A 160 -12.13 15.30 1.98
C ASP A 160 -11.09 15.50 0.86
N GLY A 161 -11.51 16.14 -0.22
CA GLY A 161 -10.69 16.38 -1.41
C GLY A 161 -10.96 15.44 -2.58
N VAL A 162 -12.06 14.68 -2.54
CA VAL A 162 -12.59 13.97 -3.70
C VAL A 162 -13.14 15.00 -4.70
N GLU A 163 -12.72 14.89 -5.95
CA GLU A 163 -13.10 15.76 -7.07
C GLU A 163 -14.16 15.11 -7.96
N SER A 164 -14.14 13.78 -8.10
CA SER A 164 -15.15 13.05 -8.88
C SER A 164 -15.38 11.63 -8.37
N ILE A 165 -16.61 11.17 -8.54
CA ILE A 165 -17.04 9.80 -8.25
C ILE A 165 -17.78 9.26 -9.48
N GLU A 166 -17.24 8.20 -10.07
CA GLU A 166 -17.85 7.46 -11.18
C GLU A 166 -18.43 6.15 -10.65
N ILE A 167 -19.72 5.93 -10.85
CA ILE A 167 -20.43 4.75 -10.37
C ILE A 167 -20.89 3.94 -11.59
N ASN A 168 -20.32 2.75 -11.77
CA ASN A 168 -20.73 1.80 -12.79
C ASN A 168 -21.18 0.49 -12.12
N LEU A 169 -22.45 0.48 -11.72
CA LEU A 169 -23.09 -0.64 -11.02
C LEU A 169 -23.72 -1.61 -12.01
N THR A 170 -23.84 -2.87 -11.58
CA THR A 170 -24.72 -3.85 -12.22
C THR A 170 -26.19 -3.50 -11.91
N PHE A 171 -27.09 -3.88 -12.83
CA PHE A 171 -28.47 -3.36 -12.99
C PHE A 171 -29.42 -3.40 -11.77
N THR A 172 -29.04 -4.01 -10.64
CA THR A 172 -29.91 -4.25 -9.47
C THR A 172 -29.94 -3.15 -8.41
N ALA A 173 -29.04 -2.16 -8.49
CA ALA A 173 -28.81 -1.18 -7.41
C ALA A 173 -29.51 0.19 -7.58
N PHE A 174 -30.40 0.35 -8.56
CA PHE A 174 -31.00 1.66 -8.86
C PHE A 174 -32.03 2.14 -7.84
N ASP A 175 -32.66 1.23 -7.08
CA ASP A 175 -33.71 1.58 -6.12
C ASP A 175 -33.16 2.13 -4.78
N GLU A 176 -31.84 2.05 -4.55
CA GLU A 176 -31.17 2.40 -3.28
C GLU A 176 -30.38 3.73 -3.34
N LEU A 177 -30.41 4.44 -4.47
CA LEU A 177 -29.67 5.69 -4.69
C LEU A 177 -29.96 6.80 -3.67
N ALA A 178 -31.08 6.71 -2.94
CA ALA A 178 -31.41 7.65 -1.87
C ALA A 178 -30.35 7.69 -0.75
N GLU A 179 -29.75 6.54 -0.40
CA GLU A 179 -28.75 6.44 0.66
C GLU A 179 -27.42 7.12 0.28
N ILE A 180 -27.13 7.22 -1.03
CA ILE A 180 -25.94 7.91 -1.53
C ILE A 180 -26.00 9.40 -1.19
N TYR A 181 -27.18 10.02 -1.27
CA TYR A 181 -27.35 11.46 -1.01
C TYR A 181 -27.16 11.85 0.45
N GLU A 182 -27.12 10.89 1.37
CA GLU A 182 -26.82 11.13 2.78
C GLU A 182 -25.30 11.15 3.07
N ILE A 183 -24.46 10.77 2.10
CA ILE A 183 -23.00 10.73 2.28
C ILE A 183 -22.39 12.11 1.99
N PRO A 184 -21.67 12.73 2.95
CA PRO A 184 -21.14 14.09 2.81
C PRO A 184 -20.23 14.31 1.60
N GLN A 185 -19.56 13.26 1.12
CA GLN A 185 -18.65 13.33 -0.04
C GLN A 185 -19.39 13.33 -1.39
N VAL A 186 -20.72 13.12 -1.38
CA VAL A 186 -21.57 13.04 -2.58
C VAL A 186 -22.67 14.10 -2.58
N SER A 187 -23.12 14.55 -1.41
CA SER A 187 -24.08 15.64 -1.27
C SER A 187 -23.49 16.98 -1.75
N PRO A 188 -24.24 17.79 -2.53
CA PRO A 188 -23.77 19.08 -3.05
C PRO A 188 -23.51 20.15 -1.99
#